data_AF-A0A8J7GHH9-F1
#
_entry.id   AF-A0A8J7GHH9-F1
#
_cell.length_a   1.000
_cell.length_b   1.000
_cell.length_c   1.000
_cell.angle_alpha   90.00
_cell.angle_beta   90.00
_cell.angle_gamma   90.00
#
_symmetry.space_group_name_H-M   'P 1'
#
loop_
_entity.id
_entity.type
_entity.pdbx_description
1 polymer ?
#
loop_
_entity_poly.entity_id
_entity_poly.type
_entity_poly.pdbx_seq_one_letter_code
_entity_poly.pdbx_strand_id
1 'polypeptide(L)'
;MRTGVVRDWAWPAVVAVLAGLALSAAGCEADKPAPAVNTVQPSGSWTLVRWLKSRSDTEAGRGQAVERRLALTPSCAAGKCAVAVHPDGVGGGYLPEGYTAPDADAADKAPYTLSWKGSTATYEYAAAAEVVSCTAAGGTVVPAAYEVTSSTTLTFTPAKDGRPAALRGTYTDRARGVGAGVAAGCTDFDTVWTVAAAPSLTKPDTGVDIAGKYLVTEVVQLVEPGGQRPPGYAGILIDTATVARSGTGYTLSGTGPPPATLAATATGWGGETSTPAVCNLGAGDIAGGFARVEHWDQVRPVATTGQGTPVLTGRWSLRFAPTPVGAAAGCGGSSNTGYVLFVPKASI
;
A
#
# COMPACT_ATOMS: atom_id res chain seq x y z
N MET A 1 25.36 -0.34 5.23
CA MET A 1 25.08 1.11 5.26
C MET A 1 23.62 1.29 4.88
N ARG A 2 22.75 1.51 5.87
CA ARG A 2 21.31 1.75 5.68
C ARG A 2 21.08 3.22 6.04
N THR A 3 20.85 4.05 5.03
CA THR A 3 20.52 5.47 5.21
C THR A 3 19.25 5.73 4.42
N GLY A 4 18.14 5.78 5.14
CA GLY A 4 16.83 6.06 4.59
C GLY A 4 15.83 6.21 5.72
N VAL A 5 16.12 7.08 6.69
CA VAL A 5 15.11 7.53 7.64
C VAL A 5 14.20 8.45 6.85
N VAL A 6 13.09 7.92 6.33
CA VAL A 6 11.98 8.77 5.90
C VAL A 6 11.35 9.26 7.19
N ARG A 7 11.67 10.49 7.58
CA ARG A 7 10.99 11.16 8.69
C ARG A 7 9.48 11.11 8.43
N ASP A 8 8.71 10.77 9.46
CA ASP A 8 7.26 10.78 9.45
C ASP A 8 6.74 12.11 8.88
N TRP A 9 6.15 12.05 7.70
CA TRP A 9 5.22 13.07 7.24
C TRP A 9 3.83 12.47 7.41
N ALA A 10 3.38 12.43 8.66
CA ALA A 10 1.96 12.28 8.96
C ALA A 10 1.24 13.49 8.35
N TRP A 11 0.34 13.25 7.40
CA TRP A 11 -0.61 14.26 6.96
C TRP A 11 -1.55 14.57 8.14
N PRO A 12 -1.92 15.83 8.40
CA PRO A 12 -2.85 16.16 9.47
C PRO A 12 -4.24 15.59 9.15
N ALA A 13 -4.79 14.80 10.06
CA ALA A 13 -6.20 14.41 10.04
C ALA A 13 -7.08 15.64 10.36
N VAL A 14 -8.09 15.89 9.54
CA VAL A 14 -9.13 16.89 9.83
C VAL A 14 -10.36 16.17 10.40
N VAL A 15 -10.74 16.58 11.61
CA VAL A 15 -11.93 16.11 12.34
C VAL A 15 -13.18 16.80 11.79
N ALA A 16 -14.23 16.03 11.46
CA ALA A 16 -15.58 16.56 11.25
C ALA A 16 -16.58 15.88 12.21
N VAL A 17 -17.40 16.71 12.86
CA VAL A 17 -18.34 16.37 13.94
C VAL A 17 -19.66 15.81 13.38
N LEU A 18 -20.18 14.78 14.07
CA LEU A 18 -21.40 14.02 13.83
C LEU A 18 -22.71 14.84 13.80
N ALA A 19 -23.62 14.45 12.91
CA ALA A 19 -25.07 14.42 13.19
C ALA A 19 -25.71 13.22 12.47
N GLY A 20 -26.45 12.39 13.22
CA GLY A 20 -26.85 11.05 12.80
C GLY A 20 -28.22 10.92 12.15
N LEU A 21 -28.54 9.68 11.76
CA LEU A 21 -29.86 9.05 11.80
C LEU A 21 -29.69 7.55 11.48
N ALA A 22 -30.26 6.71 12.36
CA ALA A 22 -30.32 5.26 12.21
C ALA A 22 -31.34 4.85 11.12
N LEU A 23 -31.18 3.67 10.51
CA LEU A 23 -32.27 2.69 10.34
C LEU A 23 -31.74 1.30 9.88
N SER A 24 -32.03 0.31 10.73
CA SER A 24 -32.40 -1.12 10.50
C SER A 24 -31.69 -2.03 9.48
N ALA A 25 -31.32 -3.21 10.00
CA ALA A 25 -30.87 -4.42 9.31
C ALA A 25 -31.99 -5.18 8.58
N ALA A 26 -31.62 -5.92 7.51
CA ALA A 26 -31.88 -7.36 7.30
C ALA A 26 -31.67 -7.76 5.83
N GLY A 27 -31.12 -8.96 5.60
CA GLY A 27 -31.28 -9.67 4.32
C GLY A 27 -30.05 -10.44 3.86
N CYS A 28 -29.97 -11.73 4.19
CA CYS A 28 -29.18 -12.72 3.46
C CYS A 28 -29.66 -12.80 2.00
N GLU A 29 -28.75 -12.95 1.03
CA GLU A 29 -28.93 -13.94 -0.07
C GLU A 29 -27.73 -14.04 -1.02
N ALA A 30 -27.34 -15.31 -1.22
CA ALA A 30 -26.98 -15.99 -2.46
C ALA A 30 -25.76 -15.53 -3.29
N ASP A 31 -24.89 -16.52 -3.53
CA ASP A 31 -23.87 -16.60 -4.57
C ASP A 31 -24.36 -15.97 -5.89
N LYS A 32 -23.85 -14.78 -6.18
CA LYS A 32 -24.03 -14.13 -7.47
C LYS A 32 -22.95 -14.66 -8.42
N PRO A 33 -23.28 -15.11 -9.64
CA PRO A 33 -22.27 -15.34 -10.66
C PRO A 33 -21.48 -14.05 -10.87
N ALA A 34 -20.16 -14.17 -10.96
CA ALA A 34 -19.27 -13.02 -11.17
C ALA A 34 -19.79 -12.18 -12.35
N PRO A 35 -20.03 -10.87 -12.18
CA PRO A 35 -20.55 -10.05 -13.27
C PRO A 35 -19.57 -10.10 -14.43
N ALA A 36 -20.08 -10.35 -15.63
CA ALA A 36 -19.32 -10.26 -16.87
C ALA A 36 -18.61 -8.90 -16.90
N VAL A 37 -17.28 -8.90 -16.91
CA VAL A 37 -16.48 -7.67 -16.97
C VAL A 37 -16.83 -6.98 -18.28
N ASN A 38 -17.47 -5.81 -18.17
CA ASN A 38 -17.86 -5.00 -19.31
C ASN A 38 -16.62 -4.72 -20.18
N THR A 39 -16.70 -5.02 -21.47
CA THR A 39 -15.57 -4.93 -22.42
C THR A 39 -15.27 -3.50 -22.86
N VAL A 40 -15.99 -2.49 -22.32
CA VAL A 40 -15.90 -1.10 -22.80
C VAL A 40 -15.56 -0.10 -21.68
N GLN A 41 -15.90 -0.38 -20.43
CA GLN A 41 -15.73 0.54 -19.31
C GLN A 41 -15.46 -0.19 -17.98
N PRO A 42 -14.76 0.44 -17.01
CA PRO A 42 -14.49 -0.16 -15.72
C PRO A 42 -15.73 -0.12 -14.81
N SER A 43 -16.06 -1.26 -14.18
CA SER A 43 -17.18 -1.38 -13.24
C SER A 43 -16.89 -2.40 -12.15
N GLY A 44 -17.59 -2.32 -11.01
CA GLY A 44 -17.49 -3.28 -9.91
C GLY A 44 -16.39 -2.93 -8.89
N SER A 45 -15.92 -3.91 -8.13
CA SER A 45 -14.84 -3.72 -7.14
C SER A 45 -13.47 -3.79 -7.82
N TRP A 46 -12.59 -2.85 -7.49
CA TRP A 46 -11.24 -2.68 -8.03
C TRP A 46 -10.24 -2.44 -6.92
N THR A 47 -9.04 -3.01 -7.06
CA THR A 47 -7.87 -2.67 -6.25
C THR A 47 -6.99 -1.71 -7.03
N LEU A 48 -6.78 -0.51 -6.50
CA LEU A 48 -5.90 0.52 -7.03
C LEU A 48 -4.63 0.57 -6.19
N VAL A 49 -3.49 0.53 -6.85
CA VAL A 49 -2.19 0.84 -6.26
C VAL A 49 -1.64 2.10 -6.91
N ARG A 50 -1.19 3.04 -6.09
CA ARG A 50 -0.41 4.19 -6.54
C ARG A 50 0.97 4.15 -5.92
N TRP A 51 1.99 4.57 -6.65
CA TRP A 51 3.34 4.69 -6.10
C TRP A 51 4.02 5.98 -6.52
N LEU A 52 4.80 6.54 -5.59
CA LEU A 52 5.46 7.82 -5.76
C LEU A 52 6.55 7.69 -6.82
N LYS A 53 6.38 8.39 -7.93
CA LYS A 53 7.37 8.44 -9.01
C LYS A 53 8.38 9.56 -8.77
N SER A 54 7.89 10.74 -8.40
CA SER A 54 8.74 11.91 -8.16
C SER A 54 8.04 12.93 -7.29
N ARG A 55 8.84 13.66 -6.51
CA ARG A 55 8.45 14.90 -5.85
C ARG A 55 9.50 15.95 -6.20
N SER A 56 9.09 17.16 -6.59
CA SER A 56 10.02 18.13 -7.20
C SER A 56 11.06 18.71 -6.24
N ASP A 57 10.80 18.65 -4.93
CA ASP A 57 11.65 19.20 -3.87
C ASP A 57 12.47 18.13 -3.12
N THR A 58 12.17 16.84 -3.31
CA THR A 58 12.86 15.75 -2.62
C THR A 58 12.78 14.41 -3.34
N GLU A 59 13.84 13.62 -3.20
CA GLU A 59 13.88 12.23 -3.64
C GLU A 59 13.42 11.25 -2.55
N ALA A 60 13.21 11.74 -1.32
CA ALA A 60 12.74 10.92 -0.22
C ALA A 60 11.35 10.34 -0.50
N GLY A 61 11.17 9.05 -0.19
CA GLY A 61 9.90 8.35 -0.36
C GLY A 61 9.64 7.84 -1.79
N ARG A 62 10.53 8.07 -2.76
CA ARG A 62 10.36 7.52 -4.12
C ARG A 62 10.14 6.00 -4.06
N GLY A 63 9.11 5.51 -4.75
CA GLY A 63 8.69 4.12 -4.74
C GLY A 63 7.73 3.74 -3.61
N GLN A 64 7.43 4.65 -2.67
CA GLN A 64 6.39 4.48 -1.67
C GLN A 64 5.07 4.17 -2.37
N ALA A 65 4.43 3.07 -1.99
CA ALA A 65 3.20 2.59 -2.58
C ALA A 65 2.04 2.60 -1.59
N VAL A 66 0.84 2.83 -2.10
CA VAL A 66 -0.41 2.79 -1.33
C VAL A 66 -1.45 2.01 -2.13
N GLU A 67 -2.11 1.06 -1.47
CA GLU A 67 -3.25 0.30 -2.00
C GLU A 67 -4.58 0.89 -1.51
N ARG A 68 -5.57 0.95 -2.38
CA ARG A 68 -6.96 1.33 -2.07
C ARG A 68 -7.94 0.42 -2.79
N ARG A 69 -9.07 0.13 -2.17
CA ARG A 69 -10.20 -0.55 -2.81
C ARG A 69 -11.27 0.45 -3.21
N LEU A 70 -11.83 0.25 -4.38
CA LEU A 70 -12.79 1.16 -5.01
C LEU A 70 -13.96 0.36 -5.58
N ALA A 71 -15.16 0.90 -5.44
CA ALA A 71 -16.34 0.46 -6.18
C ALA A 71 -16.60 1.46 -7.33
N LEU A 72 -16.59 0.95 -8.56
CA LEU A 72 -16.75 1.73 -9.78
C LEU A 72 -18.14 1.52 -10.38
N THR A 73 -18.88 2.61 -10.56
CA THR A 73 -20.25 2.61 -11.09
C THR A 73 -20.34 3.51 -12.32
N PRO A 74 -20.33 2.94 -13.54
CA PRO A 74 -20.55 3.70 -14.77
C PRO A 74 -21.93 4.35 -14.81
N SER A 75 -22.03 5.56 -15.38
CA SER A 75 -23.30 6.26 -15.56
C SER A 75 -24.11 5.75 -16.76
N CYS A 76 -23.58 4.80 -17.53
CA CYS A 76 -24.18 4.26 -18.74
C CYS A 76 -24.08 2.73 -18.76
N ALA A 77 -25.00 2.06 -19.43
CA ALA A 77 -24.97 0.60 -19.58
C ALA A 77 -23.82 0.12 -20.48
N ALA A 78 -23.42 0.92 -21.46
CA ALA A 78 -22.29 0.65 -22.35
C ALA A 78 -21.75 1.95 -22.96
N GLY A 79 -20.49 1.93 -23.38
CA GLY A 79 -19.87 3.01 -24.13
C GLY A 79 -18.93 3.87 -23.30
N LYS A 80 -18.63 5.04 -23.83
CA LYS A 80 -17.73 6.01 -23.19
C LYS A 80 -18.55 6.95 -22.32
N CYS A 81 -18.51 6.79 -21.01
CA CYS A 81 -19.27 7.61 -20.06
C CYS A 81 -18.51 7.89 -18.77
N ALA A 82 -19.07 8.72 -17.90
CA ALA A 82 -18.52 8.98 -16.60
C ALA A 82 -18.62 7.75 -15.69
N VAL A 83 -17.69 7.63 -14.74
CA VAL A 83 -17.64 6.55 -13.76
C VAL A 83 -17.57 7.15 -12.37
N ALA A 84 -18.57 6.86 -11.54
CA ALA A 84 -18.53 7.19 -10.12
C ALA A 84 -17.56 6.25 -9.41
N VAL A 85 -16.72 6.82 -8.56
CA VAL A 85 -15.74 6.13 -7.74
C VAL A 85 -16.13 6.28 -6.28
N HIS A 86 -16.46 5.16 -5.66
CA HIS A 86 -16.74 5.09 -4.24
C HIS A 86 -15.59 4.37 -3.54
N PRO A 87 -15.11 4.84 -2.39
CA PRO A 87 -14.27 4.02 -1.53
C PRO A 87 -15.02 2.73 -1.19
N ASP A 88 -14.35 1.59 -1.27
CA ASP A 88 -14.91 0.28 -0.92
C ASP A 88 -14.21 -0.25 0.35
N GLY A 89 -14.99 -0.76 1.31
CA GLY A 89 -14.53 -1.14 2.65
C GLY A 89 -14.59 -0.04 3.72
N VAL A 90 -14.32 -0.40 4.98
CA VAL A 90 -14.29 0.54 6.12
C VAL A 90 -13.10 1.49 5.97
N GLY A 91 -13.36 2.78 5.70
CA GLY A 91 -12.35 3.85 5.67
C GLY A 91 -11.55 4.02 4.36
N GLY A 92 -11.89 3.32 3.27
CA GLY A 92 -11.30 3.58 1.93
C GLY A 92 -9.81 3.25 1.74
N GLY A 93 -9.11 2.81 2.79
CA GLY A 93 -7.81 2.15 2.72
C GLY A 93 -7.98 0.64 2.81
N TYR A 94 -7.31 -0.15 1.96
CA TYR A 94 -7.20 -1.57 2.26
C TYR A 94 -6.00 -1.77 3.18
N LEU A 95 -6.29 -1.66 4.46
CA LEU A 95 -5.58 -2.45 5.44
C LEU A 95 -6.40 -3.73 5.65
N PRO A 96 -5.76 -4.91 5.69
CA PRO A 96 -6.50 -6.14 5.94
C PRO A 96 -7.25 -6.09 7.28
N GLU A 97 -8.26 -6.95 7.46
CA GLU A 97 -8.99 -7.05 8.73
C GLU A 97 -8.04 -7.16 9.94
N GLY A 98 -8.23 -6.30 10.95
CA GLY A 98 -7.37 -6.18 12.13
C GLY A 98 -6.29 -5.09 12.07
N TYR A 99 -6.18 -4.35 10.97
CA TYR A 99 -5.19 -3.29 10.79
C TYR A 99 -5.85 -1.91 10.73
N THR A 100 -5.46 -0.99 11.62
CA THR A 100 -5.84 0.43 11.55
C THR A 100 -4.79 1.21 10.79
N ALA A 101 -5.22 2.09 9.89
CA ALA A 101 -4.29 2.99 9.21
C ALA A 101 -3.77 4.00 10.23
N PRO A 102 -2.56 4.53 10.06
CA PRO A 102 -2.30 5.85 10.58
C PRO A 102 -3.39 6.78 10.02
N ASP A 103 -4.14 7.44 10.91
CA ASP A 103 -5.37 8.19 10.64
C ASP A 103 -5.30 9.21 9.48
N ALA A 104 -4.08 9.54 9.04
CA ALA A 104 -3.76 10.43 7.94
C ALA A 104 -4.22 9.96 6.54
N ASP A 105 -4.45 8.66 6.32
CA ASP A 105 -4.87 8.12 5.01
C ASP A 105 -6.31 7.57 4.98
N ALA A 106 -6.96 7.47 6.16
CA ALA A 106 -8.24 6.78 6.36
C ALA A 106 -9.47 7.71 6.53
N ALA A 107 -9.29 9.03 6.57
CA ALA A 107 -10.40 9.96 6.62
C ALA A 107 -10.86 10.34 5.20
N ASP A 108 -12.02 9.83 4.80
CA ASP A 108 -12.96 10.38 3.83
C ASP A 108 -12.39 11.04 2.55
N LYS A 109 -12.20 10.26 1.49
CA LYS A 109 -12.47 10.82 0.16
C LYS A 109 -13.92 10.53 -0.18
N ALA A 110 -14.75 11.58 -0.10
CA ALA A 110 -16.10 11.56 -0.64
C ALA A 110 -16.09 10.92 -2.04
N PRO A 111 -17.17 10.22 -2.41
CA PRO A 111 -17.31 9.72 -3.77
C PRO A 111 -17.00 10.81 -4.80
N TYR A 112 -16.24 10.45 -5.83
CA TYR A 112 -15.88 11.37 -6.90
C TYR A 112 -16.21 10.76 -8.26
N THR A 113 -16.25 11.59 -9.31
CA THR A 113 -16.58 11.12 -10.66
C THR A 113 -15.39 11.28 -11.58
N LEU A 114 -14.99 10.17 -12.20
CA LEU A 114 -14.08 10.15 -13.33
C LEU A 114 -14.86 10.50 -14.60
N SER A 115 -14.53 11.62 -15.23
CA SER A 115 -15.13 12.07 -16.47
C SER A 115 -14.38 11.50 -17.67
N TRP A 116 -15.09 10.89 -18.61
CA TRP A 116 -14.48 10.44 -19.86
C TRP A 116 -14.13 11.63 -20.76
N LYS A 117 -12.88 11.68 -21.24
CA LYS A 117 -12.38 12.63 -22.23
C LYS A 117 -12.13 11.93 -23.56
N GLY A 118 -12.96 12.28 -24.55
CA GLY A 118 -12.93 11.66 -25.87
C GLY A 118 -11.68 11.94 -26.69
N SER A 119 -11.07 13.11 -26.54
CA SER A 119 -9.89 13.54 -27.30
C SER A 119 -8.62 12.75 -26.95
N THR A 120 -8.47 12.39 -25.69
CA THR A 120 -7.31 11.68 -25.12
C THR A 120 -7.59 10.21 -24.83
N ALA A 121 -8.85 9.78 -24.94
CA ALA A 121 -9.32 8.46 -24.56
C ALA A 121 -8.97 8.10 -23.10
N THR A 122 -9.14 9.07 -22.20
CA THR A 122 -8.83 8.95 -20.76
C THR A 122 -10.03 9.25 -19.88
N TYR A 123 -9.99 8.71 -18.67
CA TYR A 123 -10.81 9.10 -17.54
C TYR A 123 -10.05 10.15 -16.72
N GLU A 124 -10.68 11.28 -16.45
CA GLU A 124 -10.07 12.40 -15.75
C GLU A 124 -10.86 12.83 -14.53
N TYR A 125 -10.15 13.24 -13.49
CA TYR A 125 -10.70 13.87 -12.32
C TYR A 125 -9.79 15.02 -11.88
N ALA A 126 -10.38 16.12 -11.44
CA ALA A 126 -9.68 17.22 -10.78
C ALA A 126 -10.43 17.52 -9.49
N ALA A 127 -9.72 17.46 -8.37
CA ALA A 127 -10.26 17.87 -7.08
C ALA A 127 -10.34 19.39 -7.01
N ALA A 128 -11.29 19.90 -6.22
CA ALA A 128 -11.24 21.28 -5.78
C ALA A 128 -9.94 21.52 -4.98
N ALA A 129 -9.47 22.76 -4.97
CA ALA A 129 -8.33 23.14 -4.16
C ALA A 129 -8.63 22.92 -2.67
N GLU A 130 -7.69 22.32 -1.95
CA GLU A 130 -7.78 22.05 -0.53
C GLU A 130 -6.67 22.81 0.21
N VAL A 131 -6.98 23.35 1.38
CA VAL A 131 -6.00 24.03 2.21
C VAL A 131 -5.49 23.08 3.29
N VAL A 132 -4.20 22.79 3.28
CA VAL A 132 -3.58 21.79 4.18
C VAL A 132 -2.41 22.39 4.96
N SER A 133 -2.03 21.75 6.07
CA SER A 133 -0.89 22.16 6.88
C SER A 133 0.45 21.76 6.24
N CYS A 134 1.53 22.39 6.68
CA CYS A 134 2.90 21.98 6.39
C CYS A 134 3.67 21.71 7.68
N THR A 135 4.72 20.89 7.61
CA THR A 135 5.67 20.73 8.72
C THR A 135 6.94 21.50 8.37
N ALA A 136 7.19 22.58 9.09
CA ALA A 136 8.36 23.43 8.92
C ALA A 136 9.63 22.77 9.48
N ALA A 137 10.79 23.37 9.19
CA ALA A 137 12.06 22.96 9.77
C ALA A 137 11.97 22.95 11.32
N GLY A 138 12.42 21.86 11.93
CA GLY A 138 12.29 21.66 13.39
C GLY A 138 11.03 20.92 13.84
N GLY A 139 10.13 20.53 12.92
CA GLY A 139 8.97 19.70 13.22
C GLY A 139 7.70 20.47 13.60
N THR A 140 7.72 21.80 13.54
CA THR A 140 6.54 22.64 13.82
C THR A 140 5.51 22.50 12.70
N VAL A 141 4.27 22.15 13.08
CA VAL A 141 3.14 22.10 12.14
C VAL A 141 2.57 23.51 11.98
N VAL A 142 2.52 23.99 10.74
CA VAL A 142 1.94 25.27 10.34
C VAL A 142 0.60 24.98 9.69
N PRO A 143 -0.53 25.30 10.34
CA PRO A 143 -1.85 25.06 9.77
C PRO A 143 -2.09 25.96 8.56
N ALA A 144 -2.93 25.48 7.62
CA ALA A 144 -3.34 26.22 6.44
C ALA A 144 -2.16 26.86 5.68
N ALA A 145 -1.15 26.04 5.39
CA ALA A 145 0.13 26.48 4.86
C ALA A 145 0.28 26.23 3.35
N TYR A 146 -0.48 25.29 2.80
CA TYR A 146 -0.52 25.02 1.37
C TYR A 146 -1.95 25.10 0.84
N GLU A 147 -2.09 25.59 -0.38
CA GLU A 147 -3.20 25.26 -1.25
C GLU A 147 -2.76 24.10 -2.15
N VAL A 148 -3.52 23.00 -2.14
CA VAL A 148 -3.23 21.78 -2.89
C VAL A 148 -4.31 21.53 -3.91
N THR A 149 -3.89 21.40 -5.18
CA THR A 149 -4.77 20.91 -6.25
C THR A 149 -4.35 19.51 -6.67
N SER A 150 -5.30 18.60 -6.75
CA SER A 150 -5.07 17.21 -7.15
C SER A 150 -5.75 16.90 -8.48
N SER A 151 -5.09 16.11 -9.32
CA SER A 151 -5.69 15.61 -10.57
C SER A 151 -5.31 14.15 -10.84
N THR A 152 -6.22 13.43 -11.48
CA THR A 152 -6.05 12.03 -11.87
C THR A 152 -6.34 11.90 -13.36
N THR A 153 -5.50 11.18 -14.09
CA THR A 153 -5.74 10.76 -15.48
C THR A 153 -5.50 9.28 -15.61
N LEU A 154 -6.50 8.52 -16.07
CA LEU A 154 -6.48 7.06 -16.20
C LEU A 154 -6.89 6.61 -17.60
N THR A 155 -6.24 5.58 -18.13
CA THR A 155 -6.66 4.85 -19.33
C THR A 155 -7.20 3.50 -18.90
N PHE A 156 -8.34 3.10 -19.48
CA PHE A 156 -8.93 1.78 -19.28
C PHE A 156 -8.54 0.84 -20.42
N THR A 157 -8.05 -0.34 -20.05
CA THR A 157 -7.81 -1.46 -20.95
C THR A 157 -8.78 -2.58 -20.58
N PRO A 158 -9.71 -2.97 -21.48
CA PRO A 158 -10.64 -4.06 -21.19
C PRO A 158 -9.93 -5.41 -21.16
N ALA A 159 -10.54 -6.39 -20.51
CA ALA A 159 -10.05 -7.77 -20.52
C ALA A 159 -10.07 -8.33 -21.94
N LYS A 160 -8.96 -8.94 -22.36
CA LYS A 160 -8.80 -9.51 -23.72
C LYS A 160 -7.74 -10.60 -23.74
N ASP A 161 -7.99 -11.69 -24.47
CA ASP A 161 -7.03 -12.77 -24.71
C ASP A 161 -6.40 -13.33 -23.41
N GLY A 162 -7.24 -13.56 -22.40
CA GLY A 162 -6.80 -14.06 -21.07
C GLY A 162 -6.11 -13.00 -20.20
N ARG A 163 -5.93 -11.77 -20.67
CA ARG A 163 -5.42 -10.66 -19.86
C ARG A 163 -6.56 -10.00 -19.09
N PRO A 164 -6.38 -9.72 -17.79
CA PRO A 164 -7.39 -9.05 -17.00
C PRO A 164 -7.55 -7.59 -17.46
N ALA A 165 -8.73 -7.02 -17.19
CA ALA A 165 -8.94 -5.59 -17.37
C ALA A 165 -8.00 -4.78 -16.45
N ALA A 166 -7.64 -3.57 -16.87
CA ALA A 166 -6.73 -2.71 -16.12
C ALA A 166 -7.09 -1.24 -16.26
N LEU A 167 -6.84 -0.46 -15.21
CA LEU A 167 -6.77 1.00 -15.24
C LEU A 167 -5.33 1.42 -14.98
N ARG A 168 -4.82 2.38 -15.73
CA ARG A 168 -3.43 2.86 -15.58
C ARG A 168 -3.36 4.35 -15.81
N GLY A 169 -2.45 5.03 -15.12
CA GLY A 169 -2.18 6.42 -15.43
C GLY A 169 -1.44 7.13 -14.33
N THR A 170 -1.84 8.37 -14.06
CA THR A 170 -1.13 9.26 -13.14
C THR A 170 -2.08 9.96 -12.19
N TYR A 171 -1.56 10.24 -11.00
CA TYR A 171 -2.18 11.12 -10.02
C TYR A 171 -1.15 12.19 -9.65
N THR A 172 -1.54 13.45 -9.71
CA THR A 172 -0.64 14.58 -9.47
C THR A 172 -1.21 15.45 -8.36
N ASP A 173 -0.40 15.77 -7.36
CA ASP A 173 -0.67 16.83 -6.40
C ASP A 173 0.24 18.01 -6.67
N ARG A 174 -0.30 19.20 -6.59
CA ARG A 174 0.43 20.46 -6.71
C ARG A 174 0.17 21.28 -5.45
N ALA A 175 1.20 21.41 -4.62
CA ALA A 175 1.15 22.17 -3.37
C ALA A 175 1.81 23.54 -3.57
N ARG A 176 1.09 24.60 -3.22
CA ARG A 176 1.55 25.99 -3.31
C ARG A 176 1.45 26.67 -1.97
N GLY A 177 2.57 27.21 -1.48
CA GLY A 177 2.63 27.87 -0.18
C GLY A 177 1.70 29.06 -0.13
N VAL A 178 0.88 29.16 0.92
CA VAL A 178 0.09 30.36 1.23
C VAL A 178 0.76 31.14 2.36
N GLY A 179 0.44 32.43 2.50
CA GLY A 179 1.20 33.42 3.30
C GLY A 179 1.90 32.90 4.57
N ALA A 180 1.18 32.24 5.47
CA ALA A 180 1.72 31.68 6.72
C ALA A 180 2.71 30.53 6.51
N GLY A 181 2.45 29.65 5.53
CA GLY A 181 3.34 28.57 5.14
C GLY A 181 4.65 29.08 4.54
N VAL A 182 4.56 30.03 3.60
CA VAL A 182 5.75 30.64 2.98
C VAL A 182 6.62 31.29 4.06
N ALA A 183 6.02 32.04 4.99
CA ALA A 183 6.73 32.66 6.10
C ALA A 183 7.44 31.65 7.03
N ALA A 184 6.89 30.43 7.14
CA ALA A 184 7.46 29.35 7.92
C ALA A 184 8.42 28.43 7.13
N GLY A 185 8.76 28.79 5.88
CA GLY A 185 9.72 28.07 5.06
C GLY A 185 9.14 26.87 4.29
N CYS A 186 7.82 26.83 4.11
CA CYS A 186 7.16 25.79 3.34
C CYS A 186 7.25 26.10 1.84
N THR A 187 7.95 25.23 1.10
CA THR A 187 8.29 25.42 -0.31
C THR A 187 7.29 24.72 -1.21
N ASP A 188 6.99 25.32 -2.36
CA ASP A 188 6.16 24.72 -3.39
C ASP A 188 6.74 23.38 -3.87
N PHE A 189 5.85 22.41 -4.10
CA PHE A 189 6.25 21.16 -4.73
C PHE A 189 5.13 20.56 -5.58
N ASP A 190 5.53 19.80 -6.58
CA ASP A 190 4.67 18.95 -7.39
C ASP A 190 5.01 17.49 -7.07
N THR A 191 3.98 16.67 -6.88
CA THR A 191 4.11 15.24 -6.60
C THR A 191 3.44 14.47 -7.72
N VAL A 192 4.15 13.53 -8.33
CA VAL A 192 3.62 12.67 -9.39
C VAL A 192 3.63 11.23 -8.91
N TRP A 193 2.47 10.61 -8.96
CA TRP A 193 2.24 9.22 -8.64
C TRP A 193 1.88 8.47 -9.91
N THR A 194 2.47 7.29 -10.08
CA THR A 194 1.98 6.32 -11.07
C THR A 194 0.83 5.54 -10.45
N VAL A 195 -0.20 5.26 -11.23
CA VAL A 195 -1.39 4.53 -10.81
C VAL A 195 -1.57 3.28 -11.66
N ALA A 196 -1.85 2.15 -11.02
CA ALA A 196 -2.35 0.95 -11.66
C ALA A 196 -3.49 0.36 -10.83
N ALA A 197 -4.56 -0.09 -11.47
CA ALA A 197 -5.63 -0.82 -10.82
C ALA A 197 -6.08 -2.02 -11.65
N ALA A 198 -6.59 -3.03 -10.96
CA ALA A 198 -7.20 -4.21 -11.56
C ALA A 198 -8.51 -4.54 -10.82
N PRO A 199 -9.44 -5.29 -11.44
CA PRO A 199 -10.61 -5.80 -10.74
C PRO A 199 -10.19 -6.59 -9.49
N SER A 200 -10.88 -6.33 -8.37
CA SER A 200 -10.65 -7.06 -7.13
C SER A 200 -11.01 -8.53 -7.35
N LEU A 201 -10.02 -9.41 -7.26
CA LEU A 201 -10.26 -10.84 -7.42
C LEU A 201 -10.73 -11.46 -6.11
N THR A 202 -11.75 -12.31 -6.18
CA THR A 202 -12.18 -13.16 -5.05
C THR A 202 -11.20 -14.31 -4.79
N LYS A 203 -10.39 -14.68 -5.79
CA LYS A 203 -9.32 -15.68 -5.69
C LYS A 203 -8.01 -15.13 -6.28
N PRO A 204 -6.86 -15.38 -5.65
CA PRO A 204 -5.58 -14.97 -6.20
C PRO A 204 -5.27 -15.72 -7.49
N ASP A 205 -4.73 -15.02 -8.49
CA ASP A 205 -4.20 -15.65 -9.70
C ASP A 205 -2.78 -16.14 -9.46
N THR A 206 -2.66 -17.39 -9.00
CA THR A 206 -1.36 -18.05 -8.78
C THR A 206 -0.71 -18.57 -10.07
N GLY A 207 -1.35 -18.38 -11.23
CA GLY A 207 -0.77 -18.67 -12.54
C GLY A 207 0.14 -17.56 -13.07
N VAL A 208 0.12 -16.37 -12.46
CA VAL A 208 0.97 -15.24 -12.83
C VAL A 208 2.41 -15.47 -12.39
N ASP A 209 3.35 -15.22 -13.30
CA ASP A 209 4.77 -15.16 -12.94
C ASP A 209 5.05 -13.90 -12.11
N ILE A 210 5.52 -14.10 -10.88
CA ILE A 210 5.86 -13.02 -9.95
C ILE A 210 7.37 -12.80 -9.81
N ALA A 211 8.19 -13.44 -10.65
CA ALA A 211 9.63 -13.25 -10.63
C ALA A 211 10.01 -11.81 -11.05
N GLY A 212 10.92 -11.19 -10.31
CA GLY A 212 11.36 -9.82 -10.58
C GLY A 212 12.11 -9.16 -9.44
N LYS A 213 12.51 -7.91 -9.70
CA LYS A 213 13.07 -6.99 -8.69
C LYS A 213 12.03 -5.95 -8.34
N TYR A 214 11.84 -5.72 -7.05
CA TYR A 214 10.77 -4.90 -6.50
C TYR A 214 11.34 -3.88 -5.52
N LEU A 215 10.77 -2.68 -5.51
CA LEU A 215 10.79 -1.83 -4.33
C LEU A 215 9.62 -2.22 -3.44
N VAL A 216 9.89 -2.42 -2.16
CA VAL A 216 8.94 -2.92 -1.17
C VAL A 216 8.61 -1.79 -0.22
N THR A 217 7.33 -1.42 -0.18
CA THR A 217 6.78 -0.55 0.86
C THR A 217 6.25 -1.44 1.98
N GLU A 218 6.83 -1.35 3.16
CA GLU A 218 6.44 -2.11 4.36
C GLU A 218 5.77 -1.16 5.36
N VAL A 219 4.55 -1.49 5.78
CA VAL A 219 3.83 -0.81 6.86
C VAL A 219 3.98 -1.66 8.12
N VAL A 220 4.66 -1.12 9.12
CA VAL A 220 4.94 -1.80 10.40
C VAL A 220 3.98 -1.29 11.46
N GLN A 221 3.35 -2.20 12.23
CA GLN A 221 2.36 -1.81 13.25
C GLN A 221 2.90 -1.74 14.69
N LEU A 222 3.98 -2.45 15.03
CA LEU A 222 4.38 -2.67 16.43
C LEU A 222 5.90 -2.75 16.66
N VAL A 223 6.26 -2.63 17.94
CA VAL A 223 7.59 -2.39 18.53
C VAL A 223 8.57 -3.56 18.32
N GLU A 224 9.71 -3.31 17.69
CA GLU A 224 10.88 -4.21 17.78
C GLU A 224 11.58 -4.08 19.14
N PRO A 225 11.79 -5.17 19.89
CA PRO A 225 12.78 -5.19 20.96
C PRO A 225 14.17 -5.42 20.36
N GLY A 226 15.03 -4.41 20.46
CA GLY A 226 16.45 -4.54 20.15
C GLY A 226 16.89 -3.92 18.82
N GLY A 227 17.06 -2.59 18.82
CA GLY A 227 18.22 -1.90 18.26
C GLY A 227 18.49 -1.89 16.74
N GLN A 228 17.80 -2.67 15.91
CA GLN A 228 17.95 -2.57 14.44
C GLN A 228 17.01 -1.54 13.83
N ARG A 229 15.81 -1.37 14.40
CA ARG A 229 14.88 -0.28 14.11
C ARG A 229 14.55 0.45 15.43
N PRO A 230 14.24 1.77 15.42
CA PRO A 230 13.92 2.49 16.65
C PRO A 230 12.77 1.80 17.41
N PRO A 231 12.88 1.58 18.73
CA PRO A 231 11.77 1.10 19.55
C PRO A 231 10.57 2.06 19.36
N GLY A 232 9.40 1.53 18.97
CA GLY A 232 8.20 2.33 18.72
C GLY A 232 7.93 2.71 17.25
N TYR A 233 8.68 2.16 16.28
CA TYR A 233 8.45 2.51 14.87
C TYR A 233 7.18 1.85 14.30
N ALA A 234 6.07 2.59 14.30
CA ALA A 234 5.03 2.44 13.29
C ALA A 234 5.37 3.38 12.12
N GLY A 235 5.47 2.86 10.90
CA GLY A 235 5.89 3.68 9.79
C GLY A 235 6.05 2.93 8.49
N ILE A 236 6.46 3.68 7.46
CA ILE A 236 6.66 3.17 6.10
C ILE A 236 8.14 2.96 5.88
N LEU A 237 8.53 1.73 5.51
CA LEU A 237 9.89 1.42 5.08
C LEU A 237 9.91 1.14 3.59
N ILE A 238 10.97 1.57 2.92
CA ILE A 238 11.20 1.29 1.51
C ILE A 238 12.49 0.47 1.41
N ASP A 239 12.38 -0.76 0.94
CA ASP A 239 13.52 -1.65 0.70
C ASP A 239 13.46 -2.24 -0.72
N THR A 240 14.46 -3.03 -1.11
CA THR A 240 14.46 -3.78 -2.36
C THR A 240 14.31 -5.28 -2.09
N ALA A 241 13.38 -5.91 -2.79
CA ALA A 241 13.25 -7.35 -2.82
C ALA A 241 13.56 -7.93 -4.20
N THR A 242 14.04 -9.17 -4.22
CA THR A 242 14.09 -10.00 -5.42
C THR A 242 13.27 -11.24 -5.19
N VAL A 243 12.31 -11.48 -6.09
CA VAL A 243 11.56 -12.74 -6.20
C VAL A 243 12.15 -13.51 -7.36
N ALA A 244 12.74 -14.66 -7.10
CA ALA A 244 13.30 -15.54 -8.12
C ALA A 244 12.47 -16.83 -8.21
N ARG A 245 12.28 -17.38 -9.41
CA ARG A 245 11.67 -18.70 -9.56
C ARG A 245 12.62 -19.77 -9.03
N SER A 246 12.10 -20.70 -8.23
CA SER A 246 12.85 -21.84 -7.68
C SER A 246 11.99 -23.10 -7.76
N GLY A 247 12.31 -23.99 -8.70
CA GLY A 247 11.48 -25.17 -8.99
C GLY A 247 10.04 -24.78 -9.32
N THR A 248 9.09 -25.32 -8.55
CA THR A 248 7.64 -25.04 -8.65
C THR A 248 7.18 -23.84 -7.82
N GLY A 249 8.08 -23.19 -7.07
CA GLY A 249 7.78 -22.05 -6.21
C GLY A 249 8.66 -20.84 -6.51
N TYR A 250 8.77 -19.95 -5.52
CA TYR A 250 9.59 -18.75 -5.60
C TYR A 250 10.50 -18.62 -4.38
N THR A 251 11.56 -17.83 -4.51
CA THR A 251 12.42 -17.42 -3.41
C THR A 251 12.39 -15.90 -3.31
N LEU A 252 12.00 -15.38 -2.15
CA LEU A 252 12.01 -13.96 -1.81
C LEU A 252 13.27 -13.63 -1.01
N SER A 253 14.03 -12.63 -1.46
CA SER A 253 15.27 -12.18 -0.82
C SER A 253 15.36 -10.66 -0.82
N GLY A 254 16.24 -10.10 0.03
CA GLY A 254 16.51 -8.65 0.09
C GLY A 254 15.80 -7.92 1.23
N THR A 255 14.67 -8.44 1.71
CA THR A 255 13.94 -7.92 2.89
C THR A 255 14.53 -8.37 4.22
N GLY A 256 15.37 -9.40 4.22
CA GLY A 256 16.11 -9.94 5.36
C GLY A 256 16.86 -11.23 5.00
N PRO A 257 17.93 -11.61 5.72
CA PRO A 257 18.51 -12.94 5.66
C PRO A 257 17.83 -13.89 6.67
N PRO A 258 17.63 -15.18 6.34
CA PRO A 258 17.87 -15.82 5.05
C PRO A 258 16.69 -15.60 4.08
N PRO A 259 16.82 -15.91 2.77
CA PRO A 259 15.70 -15.84 1.83
C PRO A 259 14.51 -16.73 2.23
N ALA A 260 13.29 -16.30 1.91
CA ALA A 260 12.07 -17.07 2.11
C ALA A 260 11.74 -17.90 0.87
N THR A 261 11.47 -19.18 1.04
CA THR A 261 10.88 -20.00 -0.02
C THR A 261 9.37 -19.85 0.03
N LEU A 262 8.78 -19.31 -1.03
CA LEU A 262 7.36 -19.10 -1.19
C LEU A 262 6.73 -20.26 -1.97
N ALA A 263 5.76 -20.92 -1.37
CA ALA A 263 4.93 -21.94 -1.99
C ALA A 263 3.52 -21.39 -2.27
N ALA A 264 2.86 -21.92 -3.30
CA ALA A 264 1.48 -21.55 -3.59
C ALA A 264 0.54 -22.05 -2.47
N THR A 265 -0.41 -21.21 -2.09
CA THR A 265 -1.45 -21.46 -1.08
C THR A 265 -2.82 -21.12 -1.66
N ALA A 266 -3.89 -21.34 -0.90
CA ALA A 266 -5.24 -20.94 -1.31
C ALA A 266 -5.42 -19.41 -1.43
N THR A 267 -4.56 -18.63 -0.78
CA THR A 267 -4.66 -17.17 -0.65
C THR A 267 -3.55 -16.40 -1.37
N GLY A 268 -2.65 -17.10 -2.08
CA GLY A 268 -1.56 -16.51 -2.86
C GLY A 268 -0.31 -17.37 -2.78
N TRP A 269 0.82 -16.75 -2.47
CA TRP A 269 2.04 -17.44 -2.06
C TRP A 269 2.38 -17.11 -0.61
N GLY A 270 2.93 -18.08 0.11
CA GLY A 270 3.36 -17.93 1.49
C GLY A 270 4.60 -18.77 1.78
N GLY A 271 5.31 -18.41 2.84
CA GLY A 271 6.56 -19.07 3.20
C GLY A 271 7.21 -18.44 4.42
N GLU A 272 8.29 -19.04 4.87
CA GLU A 272 8.96 -18.62 6.09
C GLU A 272 10.49 -18.70 5.97
N THR A 273 11.15 -17.83 6.72
CA THR A 273 12.59 -17.83 6.93
C THR A 273 12.85 -18.08 8.41
N SER A 274 13.91 -18.82 8.73
CA SER A 274 14.38 -18.92 10.11
C SER A 274 15.89 -18.71 10.17
N THR A 275 16.34 -17.88 11.09
CA THR A 275 17.76 -17.75 11.46
C THR A 275 17.92 -17.92 12.97
N PRO A 276 18.96 -18.66 13.42
CA PRO A 276 19.40 -18.56 14.80
C PRO A 276 19.86 -17.11 15.09
N ALA A 277 19.38 -16.55 16.19
CA ALA A 277 19.78 -15.25 16.73
C ALA A 277 20.17 -15.41 18.22
N VAL A 278 21.08 -14.58 18.71
CA VAL A 278 21.52 -14.60 20.11
C VAL A 278 20.94 -13.38 20.83
N CYS A 279 20.29 -13.60 21.97
CA CYS A 279 19.90 -12.51 22.86
C CYS A 279 21.04 -12.23 23.83
N ASN A 280 21.72 -11.09 23.67
CA ASN A 280 22.75 -10.67 24.62
C ASN A 280 22.09 -9.88 25.76
N LEU A 281 21.73 -10.58 26.84
CA LEU A 281 21.41 -9.95 28.11
C LEU A 281 22.74 -9.79 28.86
N GLY A 282 23.23 -8.56 29.04
CA GLY A 282 24.57 -8.29 29.53
C GLY A 282 24.95 -8.98 30.86
N ALA A 283 26.27 -9.21 31.00
CA ALA A 283 27.02 -9.66 32.18
C ALA A 283 26.45 -10.87 32.95
N GLY A 284 26.46 -12.03 32.29
CA GLY A 284 26.16 -13.33 32.87
C GLY A 284 25.58 -14.26 31.81
N ASP A 285 26.40 -14.63 30.82
CA ASP A 285 25.98 -15.32 29.60
C ASP A 285 25.16 -16.59 29.88
N ILE A 286 23.84 -16.50 29.67
CA ILE A 286 23.02 -17.67 29.35
C ILE A 286 22.97 -17.72 27.84
N ALA A 287 23.70 -18.67 27.25
CA ALA A 287 23.62 -19.01 25.84
C ALA A 287 22.24 -19.64 25.53
N GLY A 288 21.20 -18.80 25.46
CA GLY A 288 19.86 -19.15 24.98
C GLY A 288 19.64 -18.51 23.62
N GLY A 289 19.69 -19.30 22.55
CA GLY A 289 19.39 -18.81 21.20
C GLY A 289 17.90 -18.50 21.07
N PHE A 290 17.55 -17.50 20.27
CA PHE A 290 16.18 -17.31 19.75
C PHE A 290 16.21 -17.65 18.26
N ALA A 291 15.12 -18.23 17.74
CA ALA A 291 14.92 -18.26 16.31
C ALA A 291 14.22 -16.95 15.91
N ARG A 292 14.86 -16.18 15.03
CA ARG A 292 14.19 -15.11 14.29
C ARG A 292 13.47 -15.77 13.13
N VAL A 293 12.14 -15.70 13.12
CA VAL A 293 11.30 -16.29 12.07
C VAL A 293 10.53 -15.19 11.36
N GLU A 294 10.73 -15.02 10.06
CA GLU A 294 9.88 -14.17 9.23
C GLU A 294 8.92 -15.02 8.42
N HIS A 295 7.63 -14.77 8.58
CA HIS A 295 6.57 -15.42 7.85
C HIS A 295 5.97 -14.44 6.85
N TRP A 296 5.84 -14.89 5.59
CA TRP A 296 5.19 -14.20 4.49
C TRP A 296 3.91 -14.95 4.13
N ASP A 297 2.80 -14.24 4.00
CA ASP A 297 1.51 -14.83 3.63
C ASP A 297 0.78 -13.95 2.62
N GLN A 298 -0.11 -14.56 1.85
CA GLN A 298 -1.00 -13.88 0.90
C GLN A 298 -0.25 -13.00 -0.10
N VAL A 299 1.00 -13.35 -0.45
CA VAL A 299 1.70 -12.66 -1.52
C VAL A 299 0.89 -12.89 -2.79
N ARG A 300 0.44 -11.86 -3.49
CA ARG A 300 -0.41 -12.01 -4.69
C ARG A 300 -0.41 -10.77 -5.57
N PRO A 301 -0.63 -10.89 -6.89
CA PRO A 301 -0.81 -9.74 -7.77
C PRO A 301 -2.09 -8.98 -7.41
N VAL A 302 -1.99 -7.65 -7.37
CA VAL A 302 -3.12 -6.73 -7.16
C VAL A 302 -3.27 -5.69 -8.25
N ALA A 303 -2.23 -5.46 -9.04
CA ALA A 303 -2.28 -4.61 -10.22
C ALA A 303 -1.18 -5.02 -11.22
N THR A 304 -1.16 -4.39 -12.39
CA THR A 304 -0.07 -4.55 -13.37
C THR A 304 0.45 -3.20 -13.83
N THR A 305 1.79 -3.07 -13.86
CA THR A 305 2.49 -1.89 -14.38
C THR A 305 2.24 -1.71 -15.88
N GLY A 306 2.56 -0.52 -16.42
CA GLY A 306 2.52 -0.23 -17.86
C GLY A 306 3.16 -1.32 -18.74
N GLN A 307 4.23 -1.93 -18.25
CA GLN A 307 5.04 -2.94 -18.92
C GLN A 307 4.50 -4.37 -18.74
N GLY A 308 3.41 -4.55 -17.98
CA GLY A 308 2.79 -5.85 -17.73
C GLY A 308 3.37 -6.63 -16.54
N THR A 309 4.37 -6.08 -15.84
CA THR A 309 4.90 -6.70 -14.61
C THR A 309 3.88 -6.52 -13.47
N PRO A 310 3.60 -7.58 -12.68
CA PRO A 310 2.63 -7.49 -11.59
C PRO A 310 3.14 -6.63 -10.44
N VAL A 311 2.24 -5.85 -9.85
CA VAL A 311 2.40 -5.24 -8.52
C VAL A 311 1.82 -6.22 -7.51
N LEU A 312 2.58 -6.53 -6.47
CA LEU A 312 2.17 -7.53 -5.48
C LEU A 312 1.78 -6.86 -4.16
N THR A 313 0.88 -7.51 -3.46
CA THR A 313 0.62 -7.26 -2.03
C THR A 313 0.99 -8.50 -1.23
N GLY A 314 1.20 -8.36 0.07
CA GLY A 314 1.32 -9.49 0.99
C GLY A 314 1.20 -9.06 2.45
N ARG A 315 1.16 -10.06 3.34
CA ARG A 315 1.31 -9.90 4.78
C ARG A 315 2.68 -10.42 5.18
N TRP A 316 3.30 -9.76 6.14
CA TRP A 316 4.51 -10.25 6.78
C TRP A 316 4.32 -10.27 8.29
N SER A 317 4.96 -11.23 8.95
CA SER A 317 5.12 -11.22 10.39
C SER A 317 6.51 -11.67 10.78
N LEU A 318 7.08 -11.04 11.78
CA LEU A 318 8.34 -11.40 12.39
C LEU A 318 8.05 -11.91 13.79
N ARG A 319 8.54 -13.09 14.13
CA ARG A 319 8.41 -13.71 15.45
C ARG A 319 9.80 -14.00 16.02
N PHE A 320 9.97 -13.70 17.30
CA PHE A 320 11.12 -14.15 18.08
C PHE A 320 10.69 -15.31 18.96
N ALA A 321 11.10 -16.53 18.60
CA ALA A 321 10.76 -17.73 19.36
C ALA A 321 11.95 -18.15 20.25
N PRO A 322 11.75 -18.40 21.55
CA PRO A 322 12.79 -19.02 22.37
C PRO A 322 13.15 -20.39 21.79
N THR A 323 14.45 -20.68 21.65
CA THR A 323 14.82 -22.07 21.33
C THR A 323 14.47 -22.98 22.52
N PRO A 324 14.08 -24.25 22.28
CA PRO A 324 13.60 -25.13 23.34
C PRO A 324 14.62 -25.48 24.44
N VAL A 325 15.87 -25.03 24.33
CA VAL A 325 16.95 -25.40 25.26
C VAL A 325 17.35 -24.19 26.11
N GLY A 326 16.91 -24.17 27.37
CA GLY A 326 17.44 -23.26 28.39
C GLY A 326 16.85 -21.84 28.44
N ALA A 327 15.75 -21.55 27.75
CA ALA A 327 15.13 -20.22 27.79
C ALA A 327 14.56 -19.91 29.19
N ALA A 328 15.31 -19.16 29.99
CA ALA A 328 14.81 -18.55 31.21
C ALA A 328 13.66 -17.58 30.89
N ALA A 329 12.67 -17.50 31.79
CA ALA A 329 11.37 -16.84 31.66
C ALA A 329 11.36 -15.31 31.43
N GLY A 330 12.46 -14.70 30.97
CA GLY A 330 12.62 -13.25 30.81
C GLY A 330 12.60 -12.72 29.38
N CYS A 331 12.64 -13.59 28.37
CA CYS A 331 12.57 -13.17 26.97
C CYS A 331 11.14 -13.27 26.47
N GLY A 332 10.37 -12.20 26.62
CA GLY A 332 9.03 -12.11 26.06
C GLY A 332 9.06 -12.32 24.55
N GLY A 333 8.24 -13.26 24.05
CA GLY A 333 8.03 -13.42 22.62
C GLY A 333 7.44 -12.12 22.06
N SER A 334 8.20 -11.44 21.20
CA SER A 334 7.69 -10.31 20.44
C SER A 334 7.31 -10.80 19.04
N SER A 335 6.21 -10.26 18.54
CA SER A 335 5.80 -10.46 17.16
C SER A 335 5.44 -9.12 16.56
N ASN A 336 6.04 -8.83 15.41
CA ASN A 336 5.62 -7.72 14.57
C ASN A 336 4.84 -8.28 13.39
N THR A 337 3.79 -7.57 13.03
CA THR A 337 3.00 -7.88 11.85
C THR A 337 2.88 -6.62 11.02
N GLY A 338 2.76 -6.81 9.72
CA GLY A 338 2.62 -5.69 8.82
C GLY A 338 2.14 -6.12 7.45
N TYR A 339 1.98 -5.09 6.63
CA TYR A 339 1.49 -5.21 5.27
C TYR A 339 2.57 -4.70 4.31
N VAL A 340 2.70 -5.36 3.17
CA VAL A 340 3.74 -5.06 2.18
C VAL A 340 3.17 -4.88 0.79
N LEU A 341 3.72 -3.90 0.07
CA LEU A 341 3.47 -3.68 -1.36
C LEU A 341 4.78 -3.79 -2.12
N PHE A 342 4.77 -4.58 -3.19
CA PHE A 342 5.91 -4.80 -4.07
C PHE A 342 5.63 -4.12 -5.40
N VAL A 343 6.31 -2.99 -5.66
CA VAL A 343 6.25 -2.29 -6.94
C VAL A 343 7.47 -2.69 -7.78
N PRO A 344 7.28 -3.13 -9.03
CA PRO A 344 8.41 -3.47 -9.90
C PRO A 344 9.40 -2.32 -10.00
N LYS A 345 10.69 -2.58 -9.73
CA LYS A 345 11.73 -1.54 -9.70
C LYS A 345 11.87 -0.81 -11.03
N ALA A 346 11.57 -1.47 -12.15
CA ALA A 346 11.60 -0.88 -13.49
C ALA A 346 10.46 0.13 -13.76
N SER A 347 9.49 0.26 -12.86
CA SER A 347 8.35 1.17 -12.98
C SER A 347 8.47 2.46 -12.14
N ILE A 348 9.63 2.65 -11.51
CA ILE A 348 9.98 3.79 -10.63
C ILE A 348 11.16 4.52 -11.26
#